data_AF-A0A1V2IIE5-F1
#
_entry.id   AF-A0A1V2IIE5-F1
#
_cell.length_a   1.000
_cell.length_b   1.000
_cell.length_c   1.000
_cell.angle_alpha   90.00
_cell.angle_beta   90.00
_cell.angle_gamma   90.00
#
_symmetry.space_group_name_H-M   'P 1'
#
loop_
_entity.id
_entity.type
_entity.pdbx_description
1 polymer ?
#
loop_
_entity_poly.entity_id
_entity_poly.type
_entity_poly.pdbx_seq_one_letter_code
_entity_poly.pdbx_strand_id
1 'polypeptide(L)'
;MLTIAGTTTGHAHTTRTPGATPPGGPDRLIDTEHELDRLCDQFEQRYTALLNTTITEQGWALQGVGADPCLPRHVYTIGLTAYDHPELVVVGLRTQPAAHLLNTLGEQVRAGTRLTSRHQCTDFPGWPRLALLDVDPGTSADLLTFANRRYQTPDGPPVDALQIVWCDPAGHFPWEPGWALPHDTQPILYYPLDPFAALDDEDEPDHAHPTAPGREHPGHDDGEDDTPRRHTTAG
;
A
#
# COMPACT_ATOMS: atom_id res chain seq x y z
N MET A 1 -18.61 -8.11 16.87
CA MET A 1 -17.35 -8.31 16.13
C MET A 1 -17.61 -9.30 15.01
N LEU A 2 -17.84 -8.81 13.79
CA LEU A 2 -18.07 -9.64 12.61
C LEU A 2 -16.90 -9.43 11.65
N THR A 3 -15.91 -10.32 11.71
CA THR A 3 -14.93 -10.46 10.65
C THR A 3 -15.61 -11.19 9.51
N ILE A 4 -15.79 -10.53 8.36
CA ILE A 4 -16.32 -11.22 7.19
C ILE A 4 -15.13 -11.87 6.47
N ALA A 5 -14.88 -13.13 6.81
CA ALA A 5 -13.94 -13.97 6.08
C ALA A 5 -14.68 -14.61 4.90
N GLY A 6 -14.20 -14.39 3.68
CA GLY A 6 -14.62 -15.20 2.52
C GLY A 6 -14.11 -16.63 2.70
N THR A 7 -14.98 -17.56 3.06
CA THR A 7 -14.65 -19.00 3.14
C THR A 7 -15.46 -19.80 2.12
N THR A 8 -14.76 -20.30 1.10
CA THR A 8 -15.22 -21.38 0.22
C THR A 8 -15.42 -22.66 1.06
N THR A 9 -16.65 -23.14 1.17
CA THR A 9 -16.96 -24.40 1.88
C THR A 9 -17.29 -25.51 0.89
N GLY A 10 -16.56 -26.62 1.05
CA GLY A 10 -16.62 -27.83 0.22
C GLY A 10 -17.84 -28.71 0.48
N HIS A 11 -18.09 -29.56 -0.52
CA HIS A 11 -19.23 -30.47 -0.64
C HIS A 11 -19.35 -31.50 0.48
N ALA A 12 -20.59 -31.73 0.91
CA ALA A 12 -21.00 -32.92 1.64
C ALA A 12 -21.89 -33.80 0.75
N HIS A 13 -21.49 -35.05 0.59
CA HIS A 13 -22.19 -36.08 -0.17
C HIS A 13 -23.34 -36.64 0.69
N THR A 14 -24.58 -36.61 0.19
CA THR A 14 -25.71 -37.36 0.77
C THR A 14 -26.28 -38.32 -0.26
N THR A 15 -26.39 -39.58 0.12
CA THR A 15 -26.94 -40.70 -0.65
C THR A 15 -28.44 -40.55 -0.87
N ARG A 16 -28.89 -40.70 -2.12
CA ARG A 16 -30.29 -40.57 -2.56
C ARG A 16 -30.91 -41.94 -2.84
N THR A 17 -32.06 -42.22 -2.23
CA THR A 17 -32.96 -43.35 -2.54
C THR A 17 -33.74 -43.08 -3.83
N PRO A 18 -34.00 -44.07 -4.72
CA PRO A 18 -34.62 -43.80 -6.02
C PRO A 18 -36.16 -43.78 -5.94
N GLY A 19 -36.76 -42.63 -6.27
CA GLY A 19 -38.20 -42.48 -6.45
C GLY A 19 -38.52 -41.81 -7.80
N ALA A 20 -39.25 -42.56 -8.63
CA ALA A 20 -40.04 -42.22 -9.82
C ALA A 20 -39.71 -40.95 -10.66
N THR A 21 -39.37 -41.18 -11.93
CA THR A 21 -39.17 -40.19 -13.00
C THR A 21 -40.51 -39.61 -13.51
N PRO A 22 -40.72 -38.28 -13.53
CA PRO A 22 -41.82 -37.66 -14.27
C PRO A 22 -41.47 -37.51 -15.77
N PRO A 23 -42.46 -37.47 -16.67
CA PRO A 23 -42.24 -37.43 -18.12
C PRO A 23 -41.60 -36.10 -18.56
N GLY A 24 -40.54 -36.21 -19.36
CA GLY A 24 -39.71 -35.09 -19.82
C GLY A 24 -40.45 -34.12 -20.76
N GLY A 25 -40.53 -32.86 -20.34
CA GLY A 25 -40.65 -31.71 -21.24
C GLY A 25 -39.28 -31.34 -21.82
N PRO A 26 -39.21 -30.56 -22.91
CA PRO A 26 -37.96 -30.25 -23.59
C PRO A 26 -36.97 -29.65 -22.61
N ASP A 27 -35.78 -30.25 -22.59
CA ASP A 27 -34.63 -29.96 -21.77
C ASP A 27 -34.24 -28.48 -21.91
N ARG A 28 -34.84 -27.63 -21.07
CA ARG A 28 -34.51 -26.21 -21.00
C ARG A 28 -33.17 -26.13 -20.27
N LEU A 29 -32.09 -26.34 -21.03
CA LEU A 29 -30.72 -26.09 -20.60
C LEU A 29 -30.73 -24.75 -19.85
N ILE A 30 -30.48 -24.81 -18.55
CA ILE A 30 -30.27 -23.62 -17.75
C ILE A 30 -29.09 -22.90 -18.38
N ASP A 31 -29.30 -21.65 -18.77
CA ASP A 31 -28.21 -20.80 -19.19
C ASP A 31 -27.32 -20.55 -17.97
N THR A 32 -26.28 -21.37 -17.87
CA THR A 32 -25.49 -21.52 -16.65
C THR A 32 -24.70 -20.24 -16.37
N GLU A 33 -24.30 -19.51 -17.41
CA GLU A 33 -23.59 -18.24 -17.29
C GLU A 33 -24.52 -17.17 -16.69
N HIS A 34 -25.72 -17.00 -17.25
CA HIS A 34 -26.71 -16.06 -16.68
C HIS A 34 -27.16 -16.43 -15.26
N GLU A 35 -27.14 -17.72 -14.90
CA GLU A 35 -27.43 -18.16 -13.54
C GLU A 35 -26.28 -17.80 -12.58
N LEU A 36 -25.04 -18.02 -13.01
CA LEU A 36 -23.85 -17.66 -12.25
C LEU A 36 -23.77 -16.16 -12.00
N ASP A 37 -24.00 -15.34 -13.04
CA ASP A 37 -24.03 -13.88 -12.91
C ASP A 37 -25.06 -13.42 -11.89
N ARG A 38 -26.27 -13.98 -11.96
CA ARG A 38 -27.34 -13.66 -11.01
C ARG A 38 -26.98 -14.04 -9.57
N LEU A 39 -26.35 -15.20 -9.38
CA LEU A 39 -25.89 -15.64 -8.06
C LEU A 39 -24.79 -14.71 -7.54
N CYS A 40 -23.82 -14.33 -8.38
CA CYS A 40 -22.78 -13.36 -8.05
C CYS A 40 -23.39 -12.02 -7.61
N ASP A 41 -24.31 -11.46 -8.40
CA ASP A 41 -25.03 -10.23 -8.05
C ASP A 41 -25.75 -10.35 -6.71
N GLN A 42 -26.41 -11.49 -6.46
CA GLN A 42 -27.11 -11.72 -5.19
C GLN A 42 -26.15 -11.80 -4.01
N PHE A 43 -24.99 -12.46 -4.17
CA PHE A 43 -23.97 -12.51 -3.13
C PHE A 43 -23.38 -11.12 -2.85
N GLU A 44 -23.09 -10.34 -3.90
CA GLU A 44 -22.59 -8.97 -3.76
C GLU A 44 -23.59 -8.05 -3.05
N GLN A 45 -24.88 -8.15 -3.38
CA GLN A 45 -25.94 -7.38 -2.72
C GLN A 45 -26.04 -7.73 -1.23
N ARG A 46 -26.03 -9.01 -0.88
CA ARG A 46 -26.07 -9.46 0.53
C ARG A 46 -24.83 -9.03 1.29
N TYR A 47 -23.66 -9.13 0.66
CA TYR A 47 -22.40 -8.69 1.24
C TYR A 47 -22.39 -7.19 1.51
N THR A 48 -22.81 -6.39 0.53
CA THR A 48 -22.93 -4.93 0.66
C THR A 48 -23.92 -4.53 1.75
N ALA A 49 -25.06 -5.22 1.86
CA ALA A 49 -26.03 -4.99 2.94
C ALA A 49 -25.42 -5.29 4.32
N LEU A 50 -24.63 -6.35 4.43
CA LEU A 50 -23.93 -6.72 5.67
C LEU A 50 -22.87 -5.68 6.05
N LEU A 51 -22.08 -5.20 5.08
CA LEU A 51 -21.12 -4.11 5.27
C LEU A 51 -21.83 -2.84 5.75
N ASN A 52 -22.91 -2.43 5.08
CA ASN A 52 -23.69 -1.25 5.45
C ASN A 52 -24.24 -1.35 6.87
N THR A 53 -24.79 -2.52 7.23
CA THR A 53 -25.31 -2.77 8.58
C THR A 53 -24.18 -2.66 9.61
N THR A 54 -23.04 -3.30 9.34
CA THR A 54 -21.87 -3.27 10.23
C THR A 54 -21.35 -1.85 10.43
N ILE A 55 -21.21 -1.07 9.36
CA ILE A 55 -20.74 0.33 9.44
C ILE A 55 -21.76 1.19 10.21
N THR A 56 -23.05 0.99 9.98
CA THR A 56 -24.09 1.76 10.67
C THR A 56 -24.12 1.46 12.17
N GLU A 57 -23.97 0.19 12.55
CA GLU A 57 -24.07 -0.25 13.95
C GLU A 57 -22.76 -0.08 14.72
N GLN A 58 -21.61 -0.23 14.06
CA GLN A 58 -20.28 -0.31 14.68
C GLN A 58 -19.33 0.81 14.20
N GLY A 59 -19.75 1.71 13.34
CA GLY A 59 -18.92 2.80 12.78
C GLY A 59 -18.03 2.39 11.61
N TRP A 60 -17.42 1.21 11.64
CA TRP A 60 -16.64 0.66 10.51
C TRP A 60 -16.80 -0.86 10.40
N ALA A 61 -16.52 -1.40 9.23
CA ALA A 61 -16.35 -2.82 8.98
C ALA A 61 -14.87 -3.18 8.78
N LEU A 62 -14.54 -4.47 8.90
CA LEU A 62 -13.21 -5.00 8.57
C LEU A 62 -13.31 -5.95 7.38
N GLN A 63 -12.56 -5.67 6.32
CA GLN A 63 -12.40 -6.56 5.17
C GLN A 63 -11.10 -7.35 5.32
N GLY A 64 -11.21 -8.68 5.38
CA GLY A 64 -10.05 -9.56 5.23
C GLY A 64 -9.90 -10.02 3.79
N VAL A 65 -8.67 -9.97 3.27
CA VAL A 65 -8.31 -10.47 1.94
C VAL A 65 -7.29 -11.59 2.09
N GLY A 66 -7.48 -12.66 1.32
CA GLY A 66 -6.57 -13.80 1.28
C GLY A 66 -5.18 -13.40 0.79
N ALA A 67 -4.20 -14.26 0.99
CA ALA A 67 -2.91 -14.09 0.32
C ALA A 67 -3.02 -14.55 -1.13
N ASP A 68 -2.33 -13.87 -2.03
CA ASP A 68 -2.08 -14.30 -3.40
C ASP A 68 -0.56 -14.33 -3.66
N PRO A 69 -0.09 -14.76 -4.85
CA PRO A 69 1.34 -14.84 -5.14
C PRO A 69 2.11 -13.51 -5.09
N CYS A 70 1.43 -12.38 -5.25
CA CYS A 70 2.02 -11.04 -5.31
C CYS A 70 1.89 -10.28 -3.98
N LEU A 71 0.85 -10.56 -3.19
CA LEU A 71 0.58 -9.85 -1.96
C LEU A 71 0.19 -10.80 -0.81
N PRO A 72 0.81 -10.67 0.37
CA PRO A 72 0.35 -11.37 1.56
C PRO A 72 -1.08 -10.98 1.91
N ARG A 73 -1.70 -11.83 2.72
CA ARG A 73 -3.00 -11.51 3.31
C ARG A 73 -2.97 -10.15 3.99
N HIS A 74 -4.08 -9.45 3.89
CA HIS A 74 -4.22 -8.15 4.52
C HIS A 74 -5.64 -7.96 5.03
N VAL A 75 -5.77 -7.04 5.98
CA VAL A 75 -7.07 -6.65 6.54
C VAL A 75 -7.12 -5.14 6.59
N TYR A 76 -8.23 -4.55 6.17
CA TYR A 76 -8.41 -3.10 6.20
C TYR A 76 -9.77 -2.68 6.74
N THR A 77 -9.86 -1.44 7.20
CA THR A 77 -11.12 -0.82 7.63
C THR A 77 -11.94 -0.30 6.46
N ILE A 78 -13.25 -0.32 6.60
CA ILE A 78 -14.19 0.38 5.72
C ILE A 78 -15.07 1.22 6.63
N GLY A 79 -14.86 2.52 6.68
CA GLY A 79 -15.70 3.42 7.48
C GLY A 79 -14.97 4.53 8.20
N LEU A 80 -13.65 4.43 8.38
CA LEU A 80 -12.90 5.51 9.04
C LEU A 80 -12.91 6.80 8.22
N THR A 81 -13.08 6.71 6.91
CA THR A 81 -13.25 7.87 6.03
C THR A 81 -14.42 8.76 6.48
N ALA A 82 -15.51 8.17 7.00
CA ALA A 82 -16.66 8.93 7.51
C ALA A 82 -16.36 9.69 8.82
N TYR A 83 -15.24 9.38 9.48
CA TYR A 83 -14.71 10.09 10.63
C TYR A 83 -13.65 11.14 10.24
N ASP A 84 -13.56 11.51 8.95
CA ASP A 84 -12.47 12.34 8.41
C ASP A 84 -11.09 11.74 8.72
N HIS A 85 -10.96 10.42 8.61
CA HIS A 85 -9.73 9.71 8.93
C HIS A 85 -9.35 8.74 7.80
N PRO A 86 -8.05 8.62 7.44
CA PRO A 86 -7.60 7.58 6.50
C PRO A 86 -8.05 6.18 6.92
N GLU A 87 -8.35 5.30 5.96
CA GLU A 87 -8.57 3.89 6.29
C GLU A 87 -7.27 3.26 6.81
N LEU A 88 -7.38 2.26 7.69
CA LEU A 88 -6.23 1.56 8.24
C LEU A 88 -6.10 0.20 7.55
N VAL A 89 -4.87 -0.20 7.21
CA VAL A 89 -4.55 -1.51 6.63
C VAL A 89 -3.40 -2.19 7.36
N VAL A 90 -3.53 -3.50 7.57
CA VAL A 90 -2.47 -4.37 8.12
C VAL A 90 -2.18 -5.47 7.11
N VAL A 91 -0.90 -5.71 6.81
CA VAL A 91 -0.46 -6.78 5.89
C VAL A 91 0.29 -7.86 6.67
N GLY A 92 0.26 -9.11 6.21
CA GLY A 92 1.05 -10.21 6.75
C GLY A 92 0.48 -10.90 7.98
N LEU A 93 -0.46 -10.26 8.71
CA LEU A 93 -1.08 -10.86 9.89
C LEU A 93 -2.29 -11.74 9.57
N ARG A 94 -2.53 -12.73 10.43
CA ARG A 94 -3.81 -13.44 10.45
C ARG A 94 -4.94 -12.49 10.84
N THR A 95 -6.16 -12.84 10.47
CA THR A 95 -7.31 -11.93 10.61
C THR A 95 -7.60 -11.50 12.04
N GLN A 96 -7.41 -12.39 13.03
CA GLN A 96 -7.66 -12.06 14.44
C GLN A 96 -6.71 -10.98 15.00
N PRO A 97 -5.37 -11.12 14.92
CA PRO A 97 -4.46 -10.06 15.38
C PRO A 97 -4.62 -8.76 14.58
N ALA A 98 -4.84 -8.85 13.27
CA ALA A 98 -5.12 -7.67 12.45
C ALA A 98 -6.39 -6.95 12.91
N ALA A 99 -7.48 -7.68 13.17
CA ALA A 99 -8.72 -7.10 13.67
C ALA A 99 -8.56 -6.46 15.06
N HIS A 100 -7.71 -7.02 15.92
CA HIS A 100 -7.42 -6.42 17.22
C HIS A 100 -6.73 -5.06 17.07
N LEU A 101 -5.71 -4.98 16.21
CA LEU A 101 -5.00 -3.72 15.91
C LEU A 101 -5.96 -2.67 15.33
N LEU A 102 -6.68 -3.04 14.26
CA LEU A 102 -7.55 -2.13 13.52
C LEU A 102 -8.69 -1.61 14.40
N ASN A 103 -9.33 -2.46 15.20
CA ASN A 103 -10.40 -2.01 16.08
C ASN A 103 -9.86 -1.13 17.21
N THR A 104 -8.72 -1.49 17.82
CA THR A 104 -8.16 -0.69 18.91
C THR A 104 -7.76 0.70 18.45
N LEU A 105 -7.13 0.82 17.28
CA LEU A 105 -6.83 2.13 16.68
C LEU A 105 -8.10 2.85 16.19
N GLY A 106 -9.06 2.12 15.62
CA GLY A 106 -10.36 2.68 15.24
C GLY A 106 -11.12 3.29 16.43
N GLU A 107 -11.06 2.68 17.62
CA GLU A 107 -11.64 3.25 18.83
C GLU A 107 -10.96 4.56 19.23
N GLN A 108 -9.64 4.68 19.07
CA GLN A 108 -8.92 5.93 19.30
C GLN A 108 -9.37 7.02 18.32
N VAL A 109 -9.55 6.66 17.04
CA VAL A 109 -10.09 7.55 16.01
C VAL A 109 -11.49 8.03 16.38
N ARG A 110 -12.38 7.11 16.79
CA ARG A 110 -13.72 7.45 17.27
C ARG A 110 -13.69 8.38 18.48
N ALA A 111 -12.72 8.22 19.37
CA ALA A 111 -12.51 9.10 20.52
C ALA A 111 -11.94 10.48 20.15
N GLY A 112 -11.65 10.73 18.86
CA GLY A 112 -11.17 12.02 18.34
C GLY A 112 -9.66 12.07 18.09
N THR A 113 -8.95 10.95 18.22
CA THR A 113 -7.52 10.90 17.89
C THR A 113 -7.33 10.90 16.39
N ARG A 114 -6.50 11.81 15.86
CA ARG A 114 -6.07 11.76 14.46
C ARG A 114 -4.75 11.02 14.37
N LEU A 115 -4.76 9.84 13.76
CA LEU A 115 -3.52 9.12 13.47
C LEU A 115 -2.89 9.72 12.21
N THR A 116 -1.57 9.86 12.23
CA THR A 116 -0.80 10.43 11.13
C THR A 116 0.33 9.48 10.73
N SER A 117 0.75 9.59 9.47
CA SER A 117 1.93 8.90 8.96
C SER A 117 3.20 9.28 9.72
N ARG A 118 4.20 8.41 9.62
CA ARG A 118 5.51 8.49 10.28
C ARG A 118 5.40 8.60 11.81
N HIS A 119 4.31 8.09 12.36
CA HIS A 119 4.09 7.99 13.81
C HIS A 119 4.42 6.59 14.31
N GLN A 120 5.04 6.50 15.49
CA GLN A 120 5.28 5.24 16.18
C GLN A 120 4.46 5.18 17.47
N CYS A 121 3.73 4.08 17.65
CA CYS A 121 3.04 3.76 18.89
C CYS A 121 3.92 2.81 19.71
N THR A 122 4.35 3.21 20.89
CA THR A 122 5.05 2.33 21.85
C THR A 122 4.06 1.69 22.82
N ASP A 123 4.41 0.51 23.33
CA ASP A 123 3.64 -0.20 24.37
C ASP A 123 2.16 -0.43 24.00
N PHE A 124 1.90 -0.71 22.73
CA PHE A 124 0.55 -1.02 22.27
C PHE A 124 0.10 -2.37 22.83
N PRO A 125 -1.17 -2.54 23.25
CA PRO A 125 -1.62 -3.81 23.81
C PRO A 125 -1.31 -5.03 22.91
N GLY A 126 -0.42 -5.90 23.38
CA GLY A 126 0.02 -7.09 22.66
C GLY A 126 1.13 -6.89 21.61
N TRP A 127 1.64 -5.67 21.43
CA TRP A 127 2.67 -5.32 20.44
C TRP A 127 3.71 -4.36 21.01
N PRO A 128 5.02 -4.68 20.97
CA PRO A 128 6.05 -3.80 21.51
C PRO A 128 6.02 -2.40 20.89
N ARG A 129 5.94 -2.35 19.55
CA ARG A 129 5.93 -1.13 18.75
C ARG A 129 5.06 -1.32 17.51
N LEU A 130 4.41 -0.25 17.09
CA LEU A 130 3.77 -0.15 15.78
C LEU A 130 4.26 1.11 15.08
N ALA A 131 4.32 1.09 13.76
CA ALA A 131 4.52 2.30 12.95
C ALA A 131 3.31 2.52 12.05
N LEU A 132 3.01 3.77 11.76
CA LEU A 132 1.99 4.16 10.78
C LEU A 132 2.70 4.83 9.60
N LEU A 133 2.44 4.36 8.39
CA LEU A 133 2.98 4.91 7.14
C LEU A 133 1.85 5.17 6.16
N ASP A 134 1.99 6.19 5.30
CA ASP A 134 1.02 6.40 4.21
C ASP A 134 1.03 5.20 3.26
N VAL A 135 -0.12 4.96 2.65
CA VAL A 135 -0.26 4.03 1.53
C VAL A 135 -0.25 4.83 0.23
N ASP A 136 0.54 4.40 -0.74
CA ASP A 136 0.52 4.97 -2.08
C ASP A 136 -0.92 4.96 -2.65
N PRO A 137 -1.39 6.06 -3.28
CA PRO A 137 -2.77 6.11 -3.79
C PRO A 137 -3.11 5.01 -4.79
N GLY A 138 -2.18 4.61 -5.66
CA GLY A 138 -2.38 3.50 -6.59
C GLY A 138 -2.56 2.17 -5.84
N THR A 139 -1.74 1.94 -4.82
CA THR A 139 -1.88 0.79 -3.93
C THR A 139 -3.19 0.83 -3.14
N SER A 140 -3.64 2.00 -2.67
CA SER A 140 -4.95 2.16 -2.03
C SER A 140 -6.08 1.79 -3.00
N ALA A 141 -6.03 2.26 -4.25
CA ALA A 141 -7.01 1.94 -5.28
C ALA A 141 -7.15 0.42 -5.48
N ASP A 142 -6.02 -0.27 -5.55
CA ASP A 142 -5.96 -1.71 -5.81
C ASP A 142 -6.43 -2.55 -4.61
N LEU A 143 -6.00 -2.19 -3.39
CA LEU A 143 -6.21 -3.03 -2.22
C LEU A 143 -7.51 -2.74 -1.48
N LEU A 144 -7.91 -1.47 -1.36
CA LEU A 144 -9.03 -1.04 -0.52
C LEU A 144 -10.33 -0.95 -1.33
N THR A 145 -10.61 -1.96 -2.16
CA THR A 145 -11.68 -1.95 -3.18
C THR A 145 -13.05 -1.53 -2.62
N PHE A 146 -13.47 -2.07 -1.47
CA PHE A 146 -14.78 -1.77 -0.90
C PHE A 146 -14.84 -0.40 -0.19
N ALA A 147 -13.71 0.10 0.31
CA ALA A 147 -13.64 1.45 0.86
C ALA A 147 -13.70 2.49 -0.28
N ASN A 148 -12.93 2.27 -1.35
CA ASN A 148 -12.99 3.10 -2.56
C ASN A 148 -14.38 3.11 -3.18
N ARG A 149 -14.99 1.93 -3.40
CA ARG A 149 -16.37 1.83 -3.93
C ARG A 149 -17.39 2.65 -3.12
N ARG A 150 -17.15 2.81 -1.81
CA ARG A 150 -18.06 3.51 -0.90
C ARG A 150 -17.79 5.01 -0.79
N TYR A 151 -16.53 5.43 -0.70
CA TYR A 151 -16.16 6.78 -0.30
C TYR A 151 -15.44 7.58 -1.37
N GLN A 152 -14.93 6.94 -2.43
CA GLN A 152 -14.33 7.66 -3.55
C GLN A 152 -15.42 8.44 -4.30
N THR A 153 -15.19 9.73 -4.50
CA THR A 153 -16.07 10.55 -5.35
C THR A 153 -15.86 10.19 -6.83
N PRO A 154 -16.87 10.35 -7.70
CA PRO A 154 -16.66 10.27 -9.14
C PRO A 154 -15.51 11.19 -9.55
N ASP A 155 -14.49 10.63 -10.22
CA ASP A 155 -13.24 11.31 -10.62
C ASP A 155 -12.33 11.80 -9.49
N GLY A 156 -12.61 11.42 -8.24
CA GLY A 156 -11.76 11.73 -7.08
C GLY A 156 -10.58 10.76 -6.91
N PRO A 157 -9.57 11.13 -6.11
CA PRO A 157 -8.51 10.19 -5.75
C PRO A 157 -9.09 9.01 -4.95
N PRO A 158 -8.39 7.87 -4.93
CA PRO A 158 -8.67 6.79 -3.99
C PRO A 158 -8.71 7.31 -2.54
N VAL A 159 -9.35 6.55 -1.66
CA VAL A 159 -9.38 6.90 -0.22
C VAL A 159 -7.96 6.92 0.34
N ASP A 160 -7.68 7.92 1.18
CA ASP A 160 -6.43 7.96 1.94
C ASP A 160 -6.35 6.73 2.86
N ALA A 161 -5.14 6.17 3.02
CA ALA A 161 -4.93 5.04 3.91
C ALA A 161 -3.59 5.10 4.63
N LEU A 162 -3.56 4.52 5.83
CA LEU A 162 -2.35 4.30 6.61
C LEU A 162 -2.12 2.80 6.80
N GLN A 163 -0.91 2.35 6.47
CA GLN A 163 -0.44 1.03 6.82
C GLN A 163 0.01 1.01 8.28
N ILE A 164 -0.52 0.07 9.04
CA ILE A 164 0.01 -0.31 10.35
C ILE A 164 1.11 -1.34 10.12
N VAL A 165 2.34 -0.93 10.40
CA VAL A 165 3.54 -1.77 10.39
C VAL A 165 3.75 -2.34 11.79
N TRP A 166 3.78 -3.67 11.89
CA TRP A 166 4.05 -4.36 13.15
C TRP A 166 5.53 -4.77 13.26
N CYS A 167 6.05 -4.76 14.48
CA CYS A 167 7.39 -5.24 14.79
C CYS A 167 7.40 -6.74 15.13
N ASP A 168 8.57 -7.36 15.08
CA ASP A 168 8.77 -8.73 15.54
C ASP A 168 8.72 -8.80 17.09
N PRO A 169 8.77 -10.00 17.70
CA PRO A 169 8.77 -10.10 19.16
C PRO A 169 9.94 -9.42 19.88
N ALA A 170 11.05 -9.15 19.17
CA ALA A 170 12.19 -8.42 19.70
C ALA A 170 12.05 -6.89 19.53
N GLY A 171 11.00 -6.43 18.85
CA GLY A 171 10.70 -5.02 18.65
C GLY A 171 11.31 -4.41 17.39
N HIS A 172 11.86 -5.22 16.48
CA HIS A 172 12.43 -4.72 15.23
C HIS A 172 11.34 -4.56 14.17
N PHE A 173 11.39 -3.47 13.41
CA PHE A 173 10.61 -3.29 12.19
C PHE A 173 11.28 -3.94 10.96
N PRO A 174 10.55 -4.15 9.84
CA PRO A 174 11.10 -4.76 8.63
C PRO A 174 12.35 -4.07 8.03
N TRP A 175 12.53 -2.78 8.30
CA TRP A 175 13.68 -1.98 7.86
C TRP A 175 14.80 -1.90 8.91
N GLU A 176 14.59 -2.38 10.13
CA GLU A 176 15.58 -2.32 11.20
C GLU A 176 16.50 -3.55 11.15
N PRO A 177 17.81 -3.39 11.43
CA PRO A 177 18.69 -4.52 11.62
C PRO A 177 18.17 -5.44 12.73
N GLY A 178 18.11 -6.74 12.45
CA GLY A 178 17.62 -7.74 13.42
C GLY A 178 16.18 -8.21 13.21
N TRP A 179 15.46 -7.69 12.20
CA TRP A 179 14.17 -8.22 11.77
C TRP A 179 14.21 -9.74 11.55
N ALA A 180 13.36 -10.48 12.26
CA ALA A 180 13.42 -11.94 12.32
C ALA A 180 12.69 -12.70 11.19
N LEU A 181 11.89 -12.00 10.37
CA LEU A 181 11.01 -12.65 9.37
C LEU A 181 11.47 -12.35 7.93
N PRO A 182 10.98 -13.09 6.91
CA PRO A 182 11.21 -12.74 5.51
C PRO A 182 10.74 -11.31 5.19
N HIS A 183 11.48 -10.60 4.32
CA HIS A 183 11.16 -9.21 3.95
C HIS A 183 9.80 -9.05 3.25
N ASP A 184 9.33 -10.08 2.56
CA ASP A 184 8.04 -10.14 1.87
C ASP A 184 6.87 -10.49 2.80
N THR A 185 7.12 -10.71 4.10
CA THR A 185 6.06 -11.01 5.08
C THR A 185 5.06 -9.84 5.20
N GLN A 186 5.57 -8.61 5.14
CA GLN A 186 4.78 -7.40 5.18
C GLN A 186 5.42 -6.33 4.28
N PRO A 187 5.09 -6.34 2.96
CA PRO A 187 5.52 -5.29 2.05
C PRO A 187 5.08 -3.92 2.57
N ILE A 188 5.99 -2.94 2.48
CA ILE A 188 5.67 -1.55 2.80
C ILE A 188 4.92 -0.94 1.61
N LEU A 189 3.74 -0.42 1.86
CA LEU A 189 2.81 0.09 0.85
C LEU A 189 3.04 1.58 0.54
N TYR A 190 4.07 2.18 1.13
CA TYR A 190 4.46 3.59 0.96
C TYR A 190 5.38 3.77 -0.25
N TYR A 191 5.29 4.93 -0.93
CA TYR A 191 6.25 5.35 -1.94
C TYR A 191 6.76 6.79 -1.71
N PRO A 192 8.07 7.08 -1.88
CA PRO A 192 9.13 6.12 -2.23
C PRO A 192 9.48 5.20 -1.03
N LEU A 193 9.81 3.95 -1.34
CA LEU A 193 10.06 2.84 -0.40
C LEU A 193 11.20 3.08 0.60
N ASP A 194 11.90 4.21 0.48
CA ASP A 194 12.95 4.62 1.40
C ASP A 194 12.46 5.80 2.26
N PRO A 195 12.15 5.59 3.56
CA PRO A 195 11.83 6.69 4.46
C PRO A 195 13.02 7.64 4.69
N PHE A 196 14.24 7.29 4.25
CA PHE A 196 15.48 8.08 4.35
C PHE A 196 15.96 8.71 3.03
N ALA A 197 15.43 8.32 1.86
CA ALA A 197 15.85 8.91 0.58
C ALA A 197 15.62 10.43 0.49
N ALA A 198 14.68 10.96 1.27
CA ALA A 198 14.41 12.40 1.33
C ALA A 198 15.49 13.22 2.08
N LEU A 199 16.57 12.60 2.55
CA LEU A 199 17.70 13.29 3.20
C LEU A 199 18.93 13.40 2.31
N ASP A 200 18.96 12.72 1.15
CA ASP A 200 20.15 12.71 0.28
C ASP A 200 20.16 13.85 -0.75
N ASP A 201 19.06 14.61 -0.90
CA ASP A 201 18.92 15.65 -1.93
C ASP A 201 19.29 17.09 -1.50
N GLU A 202 19.70 17.33 -0.24
CA GLU A 202 19.96 18.70 0.25
C GLU A 202 21.43 19.02 0.59
N ASP A 203 22.39 18.16 0.22
CA ASP A 203 23.83 18.45 0.39
C ASP A 203 24.66 17.99 -0.83
N GLU A 204 24.30 18.42 -2.04
CA GLU A 204 25.31 18.55 -3.09
C GLU A 204 26.01 19.92 -2.89
N PRO A 205 27.21 19.99 -2.29
CA PRO A 205 27.94 21.24 -2.21
C PRO A 205 28.22 21.71 -3.64
N ASP A 206 27.85 22.96 -3.93
CA ASP A 206 28.20 23.70 -5.14
C ASP A 206 29.69 23.54 -5.45
N HIS A 207 30.01 22.51 -6.24
CA HIS A 207 31.32 22.33 -6.82
C HIS A 207 31.41 23.30 -7.99
N ALA A 208 31.69 24.55 -7.64
CA ALA A 208 32.13 25.58 -8.54
C ALA A 208 33.16 24.98 -9.53
N HIS A 209 32.74 24.85 -10.79
CA HIS A 209 33.61 24.46 -11.88
C HIS A 209 34.81 25.41 -11.95
N PRO A 210 36.06 24.92 -11.86
CA PRO A 210 37.21 25.76 -12.14
C PRO A 210 37.24 26.05 -13.65
N THR A 211 37.06 27.33 -14.01
CA THR A 211 37.24 27.80 -15.38
C THR A 211 38.67 27.52 -15.84
N ALA A 212 38.83 26.59 -16.79
CA ALA A 212 40.11 26.33 -17.42
C ALA A 212 40.53 27.53 -18.31
N PRO A 213 41.81 27.93 -18.33
CA PRO A 213 42.28 28.97 -19.25
C PRO A 213 42.37 28.41 -20.68
N GLY A 214 41.83 29.18 -21.63
CA GLY A 214 41.82 28.85 -23.06
C GLY A 214 43.24 28.66 -23.61
N ARG A 215 43.44 27.54 -24.31
CA ARG A 215 44.59 27.32 -25.18
C ARG A 215 44.29 27.90 -26.54
N GLU A 216 44.99 28.98 -26.88
CA GLU A 216 45.07 29.52 -28.24
C GLU A 216 46.00 28.63 -29.09
N HIS A 217 45.52 28.22 -30.26
CA HIS A 217 46.32 27.59 -31.31
C HIS A 217 46.97 28.67 -32.17
N PRO A 218 48.28 28.63 -32.46
CA PRO A 218 48.88 29.44 -33.50
C PRO A 218 49.07 28.62 -34.77
N GLY A 219 48.69 29.18 -35.91
CA GLY A 219 49.06 28.69 -37.23
C GLY A 219 49.56 29.85 -38.10
N HIS A 220 50.77 29.66 -38.65
CA HIS A 220 51.33 30.21 -39.91
C HIS A 220 51.37 31.76 -40.06
N ASP A 221 52.36 32.42 -40.64
CA ASP A 221 53.61 32.15 -41.36
C ASP A 221 54.31 33.53 -41.50
N ASP A 222 55.48 33.54 -42.13
CA ASP A 222 56.18 34.66 -42.76
C ASP A 222 57.40 35.23 -42.01
N GLY A 223 58.58 34.82 -42.51
CA GLY A 223 59.41 35.80 -43.21
C GLY A 223 60.54 36.47 -42.45
N GLU A 224 61.71 35.84 -42.54
CA GLU A 224 62.95 36.42 -43.06
C GLU A 224 63.60 37.66 -42.37
N ASP A 225 64.75 37.35 -41.75
CA ASP A 225 66.07 37.99 -41.91
C ASP A 225 66.52 39.21 -41.06
N ASP A 226 67.83 39.12 -40.83
CA ASP A 226 68.83 40.12 -40.51
C ASP A 226 69.10 40.51 -39.04
N THR A 227 70.21 39.97 -38.55
CA THR A 227 71.02 40.47 -37.42
C THR A 227 72.05 41.48 -37.98
N PRO A 228 72.98 42.08 -37.21
CA PRO A 228 73.01 42.44 -35.78
C PRO A 228 73.41 43.93 -35.59
N ARG A 229 73.47 44.42 -34.34
CA ARG A 229 74.66 45.06 -33.71
C ARG A 229 74.34 46.23 -32.74
N ARG A 230 75.01 46.10 -31.58
CA ARG A 230 75.91 47.07 -30.90
C ARG A 230 75.34 48.09 -29.90
N HIS A 231 76.04 48.08 -28.75
CA HIS A 231 76.53 49.22 -27.94
C HIS A 231 75.49 50.07 -27.20
N THR A 232 75.73 50.65 -26.03
CA THR A 232 76.81 50.63 -25.04
C THR A 232 76.26 51.34 -23.79
N THR A 233 76.78 50.93 -22.64
CA THR A 233 76.81 51.54 -21.31
C THR A 233 76.85 53.07 -21.26
N ALA A 234 76.15 53.64 -20.28
CA ALA A 234 76.30 55.03 -19.85
C ALA A 234 77.15 55.08 -18.55
N GLY A 235 78.12 56.00 -18.51
CA GLY A 235 78.78 56.46 -17.27
C GLY A 235 80.02 55.69 -16.85
#